data_AF-A0ABC9YMZ9-F1
#
_entry.id   AF-A0ABC9YMZ9-F1
#
_cell.length_a   1.000
_cell.length_b   1.000
_cell.length_c   1.000
_cell.angle_alpha   90.00
_cell.angle_beta   90.00
_cell.angle_gamma   90.00
#
_symmetry.space_group_name_H-M   'P 1'
#
loop_
_entity.id
_entity.type
_entity.pdbx_description
1 polymer ?
#
loop_
_entity_poly.entity_id
_entity_poly.type
_entity_poly.pdbx_seq_one_letter_code
_entity_poly.pdbx_strand_id
1 'polypeptide(L)'
;MLDRLGLRVRDLFDGQRPQQAAVTRANAEPGVADRAILAAGLALSVHKRDFGPAIGRSRRVAAYIYRWPDGSAAGCVFRVRTLHRQGYVKTFYRQRRTETGWELGGFGRLPFHLPEVIEAVRDGRDIFVCEGEADVLTATHAGLTATCNAGGANAWHAEHAEWLRGAHRVWVVADRDAPGYRHAAKVAESLKDSVDELRVVQARDGKDLTDHCNAGHQISELDPVPVLDEHYRRM
;
A
#
# COMPACT_ATOMS: atom_id res chain seq x y z
N MET A 1 -29.22 -66.27 3.99
CA MET A 1 -30.04 -65.29 4.73
C MET A 1 -29.59 -65.35 6.17
N LEU A 2 -28.43 -64.74 6.40
CA LEU A 2 -27.57 -64.91 7.56
C LEU A 2 -27.03 -63.52 7.87
N ASP A 3 -27.14 -63.13 9.14
CA ASP A 3 -26.51 -61.95 9.74
C ASP A 3 -25.10 -61.75 9.18
N ARG A 4 -24.92 -60.68 8.40
CA ARG A 4 -23.66 -60.40 7.71
C ARG A 4 -23.23 -58.96 7.90
N LEU A 5 -22.10 -58.88 8.61
CA LEU A 5 -21.10 -57.81 8.59
C LEU A 5 -21.42 -56.61 9.50
N GLY A 6 -20.95 -56.72 10.76
CA GLY A 6 -20.91 -55.63 11.73
C GLY A 6 -20.04 -54.46 11.30
N LEU A 7 -20.59 -53.61 10.43
CA LEU A 7 -19.98 -52.37 9.96
C LEU A 7 -20.61 -51.17 10.67
N ARG A 8 -19.76 -50.33 11.26
CA ARG A 8 -20.12 -49.01 11.82
C ARG A 8 -20.01 -47.96 10.71
N VAL A 9 -20.80 -46.89 10.78
CA VAL A 9 -20.87 -45.76 9.83
C VAL A 9 -19.60 -44.87 9.89
N ARG A 10 -18.39 -45.44 9.88
CA ARG A 10 -17.13 -44.69 9.81
C ARG A 10 -16.14 -45.20 8.74
N ASP A 11 -16.52 -46.18 7.94
CA ASP A 11 -15.64 -46.76 6.89
C ASP A 11 -16.17 -46.51 5.46
N LEU A 12 -16.77 -45.34 5.19
CA LEU A 12 -17.35 -44.99 3.89
C LEU A 12 -16.73 -43.75 3.23
N PHE A 13 -15.48 -43.42 3.53
CA PHE A 13 -14.73 -42.35 2.85
C PHE A 13 -13.25 -42.70 2.62
N ASP A 14 -12.97 -43.93 2.16
CA ASP A 14 -11.69 -44.26 1.52
C ASP A 14 -11.81 -44.09 0.00
N GLY A 15 -11.75 -42.83 -0.42
CA GLY A 15 -11.53 -42.43 -1.80
C GLY A 15 -10.29 -41.57 -1.85
N GLN A 16 -9.19 -42.12 -2.38
CA GLN A 16 -7.91 -41.44 -2.53
C GLN A 16 -8.09 -40.06 -3.17
N ARG A 17 -7.82 -38.99 -2.40
CA ARG A 17 -7.62 -37.67 -2.99
C ARG A 17 -6.41 -37.78 -3.92
N PRO A 18 -6.51 -37.38 -5.19
CA PRO A 18 -5.31 -37.25 -6.00
C PRO A 18 -4.42 -36.24 -5.26
N GLN A 19 -3.24 -36.72 -4.87
CA GLN A 19 -2.17 -35.92 -4.34
C GLN A 19 -1.87 -34.88 -5.42
N GLN A 20 -2.41 -33.67 -5.26
CA GLN A 20 -2.00 -32.54 -6.09
C GLN A 20 -0.51 -32.42 -5.87
N ALA A 21 0.25 -32.87 -6.86
CA ALA A 21 1.69 -32.70 -6.90
C ALA A 21 1.94 -31.22 -6.63
N ALA A 22 2.63 -30.94 -5.52
CA ALA A 22 3.18 -29.64 -5.26
C ALA A 22 4.11 -29.33 -6.43
N VAL A 23 3.62 -28.52 -7.38
CA VAL A 23 4.46 -27.94 -8.41
C VAL A 23 5.41 -27.02 -7.65
N THR A 24 6.60 -27.52 -7.36
CA THR A 24 7.74 -26.74 -6.91
C THR A 24 7.99 -25.65 -7.95
N ARG A 25 7.52 -24.43 -7.68
CA ARG A 25 7.88 -23.21 -8.45
C ARG A 25 9.34 -22.84 -8.17
N ALA A 26 10.27 -23.74 -8.45
CA ALA A 26 11.67 -23.57 -8.11
C ALA A 26 12.48 -22.76 -9.14
N ASN A 27 11.90 -22.39 -10.29
CA ASN A 27 12.64 -21.74 -11.40
C ASN A 27 11.91 -20.53 -12.02
N ALA A 28 11.02 -19.83 -11.30
CA ALA A 28 10.50 -18.56 -11.79
C ALA A 28 11.52 -17.46 -11.49
N GLU A 29 11.99 -16.75 -12.52
CA GLU A 29 12.78 -15.53 -12.35
C GLU A 29 12.09 -14.57 -11.37
N PRO A 30 12.82 -13.95 -10.43
CA PRO A 30 12.22 -13.02 -9.48
C PRO A 30 11.49 -11.89 -10.22
N GLY A 31 10.30 -11.54 -9.73
CA GLY A 31 9.54 -10.41 -10.27
C GLY A 31 10.33 -9.10 -10.20
N VAL A 32 9.94 -8.08 -10.97
CA VAL A 32 10.69 -6.81 -11.05
C VAL A 32 10.91 -6.16 -9.68
N ALA A 33 9.91 -6.23 -8.79
CA ALA A 33 10.01 -5.74 -7.42
C ALA A 33 11.06 -6.51 -6.60
N ASP A 34 11.07 -7.85 -6.66
CA ASP A 34 12.04 -8.65 -5.91
C ASP A 34 13.47 -8.43 -6.43
N ARG A 35 13.65 -8.23 -7.74
CA ARG A 35 14.95 -7.81 -8.30
C ARG A 35 15.39 -6.45 -7.78
N ALA A 36 14.48 -5.47 -7.72
CA ALA A 36 14.77 -4.15 -7.16
C ALA A 36 15.13 -4.20 -5.67
N ILE A 37 14.43 -5.03 -4.89
CA ILE A 37 14.71 -5.26 -3.46
C ILE A 37 16.13 -5.82 -3.28
N LEU A 38 16.48 -6.86 -4.05
CA LEU A 38 17.81 -7.47 -4.00
C LEU A 38 18.90 -6.48 -4.47
N ALA A 39 18.64 -5.70 -5.52
CA ALA A 39 19.57 -4.68 -6.01
C ALA A 39 19.81 -3.57 -4.97
N ALA A 40 18.81 -3.25 -4.15
CA ALA A 40 18.93 -2.31 -3.04
C ALA A 40 19.59 -2.91 -1.77
N GLY A 41 20.00 -4.19 -1.81
CA GLY A 41 20.57 -4.89 -0.65
C GLY A 41 19.58 -5.16 0.48
N LEU A 42 18.28 -5.11 0.19
CA LEU A 42 17.21 -5.32 1.17
C LEU A 42 16.81 -6.80 1.25
N ALA A 43 16.38 -7.24 2.43
CA ALA A 43 15.83 -8.57 2.61
C ALA A 43 14.42 -8.66 2.01
N LEU A 44 14.14 -9.73 1.25
CA LEU A 44 12.81 -9.98 0.65
C LEU A 44 11.69 -10.10 1.68
N SER A 45 12.01 -10.49 2.91
CA SER A 45 11.07 -10.61 4.03
C SER A 45 11.55 -9.78 5.21
N VAL A 46 10.62 -9.05 5.82
CA VAL A 46 10.88 -8.27 7.03
C VAL A 46 10.16 -8.91 8.21
N HIS A 47 10.90 -9.22 9.27
CA HIS A 47 10.28 -9.65 10.52
C HIS A 47 9.76 -8.45 11.29
N LYS A 48 8.51 -8.51 11.74
CA LYS A 48 7.96 -7.47 12.62
C LYS A 48 8.68 -7.53 13.95
N ARG A 49 9.19 -6.38 14.39
CA ARG A 49 9.78 -6.22 15.71
C ARG A 49 8.74 -6.52 16.79
N ASP A 50 9.15 -7.28 17.81
CA ASP A 50 8.35 -7.44 19.02
C ASP A 50 8.57 -6.24 19.95
N PHE A 51 7.48 -5.55 20.28
CA PHE A 51 7.49 -4.38 21.17
C PHE A 51 7.19 -4.74 22.63
N GLY A 52 6.93 -6.01 22.93
CA GLY A 52 6.46 -6.48 24.24
C GLY A 52 5.01 -6.08 24.52
N PRO A 53 4.54 -6.23 25.78
CA PRO A 53 3.15 -5.93 26.14
C PRO A 53 2.84 -4.43 26.06
N ALA A 54 1.56 -4.10 25.82
CA ALA A 54 1.05 -2.74 25.91
C ALA A 54 1.10 -2.24 27.36
N ILE A 55 1.56 -1.01 27.58
CA ILE A 55 1.73 -0.39 28.91
C ILE A 55 0.91 0.88 29.09
N GLY A 56 0.09 1.25 28.11
CA GLY A 56 -0.74 2.44 28.18
C GLY A 56 -1.92 2.40 27.22
N ARG A 57 -2.86 3.33 27.41
CA ARG A 57 -4.04 3.44 26.55
C ARG A 57 -3.65 3.83 25.12
N SER A 58 -4.33 3.23 24.16
CA SER A 58 -4.28 3.63 22.76
C SER A 58 -4.74 5.08 22.59
N ARG A 59 -3.99 5.87 21.82
CA ARG A 59 -4.34 7.26 21.49
C ARG A 59 -4.49 7.41 19.99
N ARG A 60 -5.57 8.04 19.55
CA ARG A 60 -5.69 8.52 18.16
C ARG A 60 -4.72 9.69 17.99
N VAL A 61 -3.84 9.61 17.00
CA VAL A 61 -2.80 10.62 16.75
C VAL A 61 -2.98 11.32 15.40
N ALA A 62 -3.79 10.77 14.51
CA ALA A 62 -4.20 11.41 13.27
C ALA A 62 -5.55 10.86 12.77
N ALA A 63 -6.22 11.66 11.95
CA ALA A 63 -7.44 11.31 11.24
C ALA A 63 -7.32 11.82 9.79
N TYR A 64 -7.50 10.94 8.82
CA TYR A 64 -7.36 11.22 7.39
C TYR A 64 -8.72 11.00 6.70
N ILE A 65 -9.36 12.08 6.26
CA ILE A 65 -10.71 12.04 5.68
C ILE A 65 -10.61 11.82 4.18
N TYR A 66 -11.16 10.72 3.70
CA TYR A 66 -11.32 10.41 2.29
C TYR A 66 -12.61 11.02 1.78
N ARG A 67 -12.56 11.64 0.61
CA ARG A 67 -13.68 12.38 0.01
C ARG A 67 -14.05 11.81 -1.35
N TRP A 68 -15.33 11.88 -1.67
CA TRP A 68 -15.84 11.69 -3.02
C TRP A 68 -15.46 12.88 -3.91
N PRO A 69 -15.61 12.76 -5.24
CA PRO A 69 -15.33 13.85 -6.17
C PRO A 69 -16.08 15.17 -5.86
N ASP A 70 -17.27 15.09 -5.29
CA ASP A 70 -18.07 16.25 -4.87
C ASP A 70 -17.59 16.89 -3.55
N GLY A 71 -16.49 16.38 -2.96
CA GLY A 71 -15.92 16.84 -1.70
C GLY A 71 -16.60 16.26 -0.45
N SER A 72 -17.69 15.52 -0.59
CA SER A 72 -18.39 14.89 0.53
C SER A 72 -17.53 13.79 1.16
N ALA A 73 -17.62 13.64 2.49
CA ALA A 73 -16.81 12.65 3.19
C ALA A 73 -17.30 11.23 2.89
N ALA A 74 -16.41 10.36 2.41
CA ALA A 74 -16.67 8.94 2.19
C ALA A 74 -16.28 8.10 3.41
N GLY A 75 -15.15 8.45 4.01
CA GLY A 75 -14.56 7.65 5.08
C GLY A 75 -13.41 8.35 5.78
N CYS A 76 -12.92 7.74 6.85
CA CYS A 76 -11.81 8.26 7.63
C CYS A 76 -10.91 7.12 8.07
N VAL A 77 -9.60 7.29 7.89
CA VAL A 77 -8.58 6.42 8.47
C VAL A 77 -8.05 7.08 9.73
N PHE A 78 -8.05 6.36 10.84
CA PHE A 78 -7.46 6.83 12.09
C PHE A 78 -6.14 6.13 12.34
N ARG A 79 -5.08 6.92 12.56
CA ARG A 79 -3.81 6.42 13.07
C ARG A 79 -3.85 6.38 14.59
N VAL A 80 -3.55 5.21 15.15
CA VAL A 80 -3.54 4.97 16.58
C VAL A 80 -2.13 4.62 17.02
N ARG A 81 -1.71 5.20 18.14
CA ARG A 81 -0.46 4.90 18.82
C ARG A 81 -0.76 4.26 20.16
N THR A 82 -0.21 3.09 20.40
CA THR A 82 -0.27 2.39 21.69
C THR A 82 1.15 2.30 22.25
N LEU A 83 1.36 2.69 23.50
CA LEU A 83 2.66 2.54 24.16
C LEU A 83 2.86 1.08 24.56
N HIS A 84 4.03 0.54 24.26
CA HIS A 84 4.46 -0.80 24.60
C HIS A 84 5.77 -0.74 25.38
N ARG A 85 6.14 -1.85 26.03
CA ARG A 85 7.37 -1.95 26.84
C ARG A 85 8.61 -1.46 26.09
N GLN A 86 8.70 -1.73 24.78
CA GLN A 86 9.84 -1.35 23.94
C GLN A 86 9.45 -0.34 22.86
N GLY A 87 8.78 0.76 23.23
CA GLY A 87 8.45 1.86 22.33
C GLY A 87 6.95 2.01 22.12
N TYR A 88 6.51 2.06 20.86
CA TYR A 88 5.09 2.13 20.54
C TYR A 88 4.74 1.33 19.30
N VAL A 89 3.51 0.82 19.27
CA VAL A 89 2.93 0.18 18.09
C VAL A 89 1.96 1.16 17.44
N LYS A 90 2.08 1.28 16.12
CA LYS A 90 1.18 2.02 15.25
C LYS A 90 0.14 1.05 14.69
N THR A 91 -1.14 1.36 14.87
CA THR A 91 -2.25 0.63 14.25
C THR A 91 -3.18 1.60 13.54
N PHE A 92 -4.07 1.05 12.73
CA PHE A 92 -5.05 1.82 11.99
C PHE A 92 -6.41 1.15 12.06
N TYR A 93 -7.45 1.95 12.07
CA TYR A 93 -8.81 1.49 11.81
C TYR A 93 -9.54 2.52 10.95
N ARG A 94 -10.64 2.09 10.35
CA ARG A 94 -11.40 2.88 9.39
C ARG A 94 -12.81 3.13 9.91
N GLN A 95 -13.34 4.29 9.56
CA GLN A 95 -14.76 4.57 9.62
C GLN A 95 -15.27 4.94 8.23
N ARG A 96 -16.51 4.57 7.93
CA ARG A 96 -17.25 5.06 6.77
C ARG A 96 -18.24 6.14 7.20
N ARG A 97 -18.50 7.09 6.32
CA ARG A 97 -19.60 8.04 6.51
C ARG A 97 -20.90 7.37 6.09
N THR A 98 -21.92 7.46 6.94
CA THR A 98 -23.31 7.06 6.65
C THR A 98 -24.22 8.29 6.78
N GLU A 99 -25.49 8.13 6.44
CA GLU A 99 -26.51 9.18 6.62
C GLU A 99 -26.63 9.62 8.08
N THR A 100 -26.46 8.69 9.02
CA THR A 100 -26.65 8.91 10.46
C THR A 100 -25.35 9.25 11.21
N GLY A 101 -24.18 9.16 10.57
CA GLY A 101 -22.92 9.53 11.21
C GLY A 101 -21.71 8.75 10.71
N TRP A 102 -20.83 8.39 11.65
CA TRP A 102 -19.59 7.67 11.38
C TRP A 102 -19.66 6.27 11.98
N GLU A 103 -19.48 5.24 11.17
CA GLU A 103 -19.52 3.84 11.58
C GLU A 103 -18.18 3.15 11.35
N LEU A 104 -17.82 2.19 12.22
CA LEU A 104 -16.66 1.33 11.97
C LEU A 104 -16.90 0.51 10.69
N GLY A 105 -15.94 0.56 9.77
CA GLY A 105 -16.06 -0.14 8.50
C GLY A 105 -15.18 0.46 7.40
N GLY A 106 -15.08 -0.28 6.30
CA GLY A 106 -14.47 0.21 5.07
C GLY A 106 -15.40 1.15 4.31
N PHE A 107 -14.81 1.95 3.43
CA PHE A 107 -15.48 2.84 2.49
C PHE A 107 -14.96 2.53 1.06
N GLY A 108 -15.43 3.29 0.07
CA GLY A 108 -15.01 3.10 -1.33
C GLY A 108 -13.49 3.10 -1.52
N ARG A 109 -13.03 2.48 -2.62
CA ARG A 109 -11.62 2.47 -3.04
C ARG A 109 -11.26 3.82 -3.65
N LEU A 110 -11.06 4.78 -2.78
CA LEU A 110 -10.77 6.17 -3.13
C LEU A 110 -9.31 6.48 -2.79
N PRO A 111 -8.59 7.15 -3.69
CA PRO A 111 -7.34 7.81 -3.34
C PRO A 111 -7.58 8.89 -2.27
N PHE A 112 -6.61 9.08 -1.37
CA PHE A 112 -6.63 10.21 -0.44
C PHE A 112 -6.45 11.52 -1.22
N HIS A 113 -7.08 12.62 -0.81
CA HIS A 113 -7.09 13.87 -1.61
C HIS A 113 -7.62 13.70 -3.05
N LEU A 114 -8.65 12.86 -3.24
CA LEU A 114 -9.21 12.59 -4.58
C LEU A 114 -9.67 13.86 -5.34
N PRO A 115 -10.39 14.83 -4.74
CA PRO A 115 -10.74 16.07 -5.46
C PRO A 115 -9.51 16.77 -6.06
N GLU A 116 -8.43 16.88 -5.29
CA GLU A 116 -7.18 17.50 -5.71
C GLU A 116 -6.46 16.70 -6.81
N VAL A 117 -6.55 15.37 -6.76
CA VAL A 117 -6.05 14.47 -7.83
C VAL A 117 -6.80 14.70 -9.14
N ILE A 118 -8.14 14.80 -9.10
CA ILE A 118 -8.96 15.05 -10.29
C ILE A 118 -8.59 16.39 -10.93
N GLU A 119 -8.40 17.44 -10.12
CA GLU A 119 -7.95 18.73 -10.61
C GLU A 119 -6.56 18.65 -11.23
N ALA A 120 -5.61 17.94 -10.61
CA ALA A 120 -4.26 17.80 -11.13
C ALA A 120 -4.21 17.05 -12.47
N VAL A 121 -5.03 16.00 -12.63
CA VAL A 121 -5.19 15.30 -13.92
C VAL A 121 -5.69 16.28 -14.99
N ARG A 122 -6.75 17.05 -14.68
CA ARG A 122 -7.32 18.03 -15.62
C ARG A 122 -6.32 19.13 -16.01
N ASP A 123 -5.55 19.61 -15.04
CA ASP A 123 -4.64 20.73 -15.22
C ASP A 123 -3.23 20.30 -15.72
N GLY A 124 -2.99 18.99 -15.91
CA GLY A 124 -1.70 18.45 -16.34
C GLY A 124 -0.58 18.61 -15.30
N ARG A 125 -0.91 18.66 -14.01
CA ARG A 125 0.07 18.76 -12.91
C ARG A 125 0.63 17.40 -12.54
N ASP A 126 1.89 17.38 -12.09
CA ASP A 126 2.53 16.19 -11.53
C ASP A 126 1.76 15.69 -10.28
N ILE A 127 1.57 14.37 -10.18
CA ILE A 127 0.88 13.72 -9.05
C ILE A 127 1.83 12.74 -8.37
N PHE A 128 1.93 12.81 -7.06
CA PHE A 128 2.76 11.90 -6.25
C PHE A 128 1.89 10.84 -5.59
N VAL A 129 2.22 9.55 -5.78
CA VAL A 129 1.55 8.43 -5.08
C VAL A 129 2.49 7.92 -4.00
N CYS A 130 2.16 8.19 -2.74
CA CYS A 130 2.92 7.74 -1.56
C CYS A 130 2.31 6.44 -1.00
N GLU A 131 3.06 5.71 -0.16
CA GLU A 131 2.53 4.49 0.50
C GLU A 131 1.44 4.81 1.54
N GLY A 132 1.55 5.94 2.26
CA GLY A 132 0.68 6.26 3.39
C GLY A 132 0.28 7.73 3.52
N GLU A 133 -0.78 7.97 4.30
CA GLU A 133 -1.41 9.29 4.39
C GLU A 133 -0.50 10.35 5.04
N ALA A 134 0.45 9.94 5.89
CA ALA A 134 1.39 10.86 6.50
C ALA A 134 2.35 11.48 5.47
N ASP A 135 2.87 10.66 4.55
CA ASP A 135 3.75 11.12 3.48
C ASP A 135 3.02 11.99 2.46
N VAL A 136 1.73 11.69 2.21
CA VAL A 136 0.87 12.57 1.42
C VAL A 136 0.79 13.96 2.04
N LEU A 137 0.57 14.06 3.37
CA LEU A 137 0.54 15.35 4.04
C LEU A 137 1.89 16.07 3.97
N THR A 138 3.01 15.35 4.09
CA THR A 138 4.36 15.91 3.90
C THR A 138 4.52 16.51 2.49
N ALA A 139 4.16 15.77 1.45
CA ALA A 139 4.21 16.24 0.07
C ALA A 139 3.29 17.44 -0.19
N THR A 140 2.06 17.40 0.32
CA THR A 140 1.11 18.51 0.20
C THR A 140 1.59 19.76 0.93
N HIS A 141 2.23 19.61 2.10
CA HIS A 141 2.85 20.74 2.79
C HIS A 141 3.98 21.39 1.99
N ALA A 142 4.68 20.60 1.17
CA ALA A 142 5.68 21.08 0.21
C ALA A 142 5.08 21.66 -1.09
N GLY A 143 3.75 21.78 -1.19
CA GLY A 143 3.06 22.37 -2.34
C GLY A 143 2.77 21.41 -3.50
N LEU A 144 2.90 20.10 -3.28
CA LEU A 144 2.69 19.08 -4.31
C LEU A 144 1.29 18.47 -4.23
N THR A 145 0.80 17.99 -5.38
CA THR A 145 -0.40 17.14 -5.39
C THR A 145 0.03 15.71 -5.08
N ALA A 146 -0.49 15.15 -3.99
CA ALA A 146 -0.12 13.81 -3.55
C ALA A 146 -1.34 13.01 -3.07
N THR A 147 -1.25 11.69 -3.21
CA THR A 147 -2.30 10.74 -2.83
C THR A 147 -1.72 9.40 -2.37
N CYS A 148 -2.57 8.57 -1.76
CA CYS A 148 -2.30 7.18 -1.40
C CYS A 148 -3.62 6.40 -1.26
N ASN A 149 -3.57 5.06 -1.19
CA ASN A 149 -4.73 4.25 -0.82
C ASN A 149 -4.90 4.12 0.70
N ALA A 150 -6.12 3.86 1.15
CA ALA A 150 -6.36 3.50 2.54
C ALA A 150 -5.84 2.07 2.82
N GLY A 151 -5.00 1.92 3.85
CA GLY A 151 -4.53 0.60 4.32
C GLY A 151 -3.10 0.20 3.96
N GLY A 152 -2.30 1.14 3.47
CA GLY A 152 -0.87 0.95 3.20
C GLY A 152 -0.57 0.00 2.04
N ALA A 153 0.69 -0.48 1.99
CA ALA A 153 1.30 -1.20 0.88
C ALA A 153 0.45 -2.28 0.20
N ASN A 154 -0.32 -3.05 0.98
CA ASN A 154 -1.04 -4.22 0.47
C ASN A 154 -2.45 -3.91 -0.07
N ALA A 155 -2.96 -2.68 0.09
CA ALA A 155 -4.34 -2.33 -0.21
C ALA A 155 -4.52 -1.46 -1.47
N TRP A 156 -3.51 -1.39 -2.35
CA TRP A 156 -3.68 -0.83 -3.69
C TRP A 156 -4.51 -1.76 -4.58
N HIS A 157 -5.35 -1.17 -5.42
CA HIS A 157 -6.29 -1.88 -6.29
C HIS A 157 -6.49 -1.08 -7.59
N ALA A 158 -6.92 -1.75 -8.67
CA ALA A 158 -7.10 -1.13 -9.98
C ALA A 158 -8.07 0.07 -9.93
N GLU A 159 -9.09 0.02 -9.08
CA GLU A 159 -10.04 1.13 -8.91
C GLU A 159 -9.38 2.43 -8.39
N HIS A 160 -8.22 2.34 -7.72
CA HIS A 160 -7.45 3.53 -7.35
C HIS A 160 -6.73 4.12 -8.56
N ALA A 161 -6.21 3.27 -9.45
CA ALA A 161 -5.47 3.67 -10.64
C ALA A 161 -6.38 4.37 -11.67
N GLU A 162 -7.65 3.99 -11.76
CA GLU A 162 -8.60 4.63 -12.68
C GLU A 162 -8.76 6.14 -12.43
N TRP A 163 -8.62 6.61 -11.20
CA TRP A 163 -8.67 8.04 -10.88
C TRP A 163 -7.46 8.85 -11.37
N LEU A 164 -6.39 8.17 -11.76
CA LEU A 164 -5.15 8.76 -12.27
C LEU A 164 -5.05 8.67 -13.80
N ARG A 165 -6.03 8.05 -14.47
CA ARG A 165 -6.04 7.88 -15.93
C ARG A 165 -5.99 9.25 -16.62
N GLY A 166 -5.07 9.39 -17.57
CA GLY A 166 -4.83 10.64 -18.31
C GLY A 166 -3.94 11.64 -17.57
N ALA A 167 -3.35 11.27 -16.43
CA ALA A 167 -2.36 12.11 -15.78
C ALA A 167 -1.12 12.28 -16.67
N HIS A 168 -0.64 13.52 -16.77
CA HIS A 168 0.58 13.84 -17.52
C HIS A 168 1.83 13.16 -16.90
N ARG A 169 2.01 13.27 -15.58
CA ARG A 169 3.12 12.59 -14.90
C ARG A 169 2.72 12.11 -13.51
N VAL A 170 3.07 10.86 -13.21
CA VAL A 170 2.90 10.28 -11.87
C VAL A 170 4.24 9.84 -11.29
N TRP A 171 4.54 10.33 -10.10
CA TRP A 171 5.69 9.96 -9.28
C TRP A 171 5.27 8.98 -8.19
N VAL A 172 5.67 7.72 -8.29
CA VAL A 172 5.42 6.71 -7.26
C VAL A 172 6.57 6.77 -6.24
N VAL A 173 6.27 7.16 -5.01
CA VAL A 173 7.24 7.31 -3.92
C VAL A 173 7.23 6.06 -3.06
N ALA A 174 8.28 5.25 -3.17
CA ALA A 174 8.43 4.00 -2.45
C ALA A 174 9.06 4.20 -1.06
N ASP A 175 8.49 3.57 -0.04
CA ASP A 175 9.21 3.30 1.21
C ASP A 175 10.43 2.42 0.92
N ARG A 176 11.55 2.70 1.60
CA ARG A 176 12.81 1.95 1.49
C ARG A 176 12.80 0.64 2.26
N ASP A 177 11.82 -0.20 1.94
CA ASP A 177 11.73 -1.57 2.42
C ASP A 177 11.08 -2.49 1.35
N ALA A 178 11.12 -3.80 1.61
CA ALA A 178 10.58 -4.78 0.67
C ALA A 178 9.07 -4.64 0.40
N PRO A 179 8.19 -4.44 1.41
CA PRO A 179 6.79 -4.10 1.17
C PRO A 179 6.59 -2.86 0.31
N GLY A 180 7.35 -1.80 0.55
CA GLY A 180 7.28 -0.53 -0.18
C GLY A 180 7.63 -0.67 -1.65
N TYR A 181 8.68 -1.42 -1.98
CA TYR A 181 9.06 -1.65 -3.38
C TYR A 181 8.02 -2.49 -4.13
N ARG A 182 7.43 -3.48 -3.46
CA ARG A 182 6.32 -4.27 -4.04
C ARG A 182 5.07 -3.42 -4.24
N HIS A 183 4.77 -2.54 -3.29
CA HIS A 183 3.69 -1.59 -3.42
C HIS A 183 3.91 -0.66 -4.62
N ALA A 184 5.08 -0.02 -4.70
CA ALA A 184 5.43 0.89 -5.78
C ALA A 184 5.38 0.21 -7.15
N ALA A 185 5.91 -1.01 -7.28
CA ALA A 185 5.80 -1.79 -8.51
C ALA A 185 4.34 -2.09 -8.87
N LYS A 186 3.49 -2.43 -7.88
CA LYS A 186 2.07 -2.70 -8.12
C LYS A 186 1.31 -1.44 -8.56
N VAL A 187 1.64 -0.28 -8.00
CA VAL A 187 1.07 1.02 -8.42
C VAL A 187 1.50 1.32 -9.85
N ALA A 188 2.80 1.30 -10.12
CA ALA A 188 3.35 1.61 -11.45
C ALA A 188 2.82 0.66 -12.53
N GLU A 189 2.76 -0.64 -12.26
CA GLU A 189 2.19 -1.63 -13.17
C GLU A 189 0.73 -1.32 -13.54
N SER A 190 -0.07 -0.85 -12.59
CA SER A 190 -1.48 -0.50 -12.84
C SER A 190 -1.68 0.82 -13.60
N LEU A 191 -0.62 1.63 -13.73
CA LEU A 191 -0.67 2.96 -14.34
C LEU A 191 0.07 3.06 -15.67
N LYS A 192 0.94 2.11 -15.99
CA LYS A 192 1.88 2.20 -17.13
C LYS A 192 1.24 2.46 -18.49
N ASP A 193 -0.01 2.01 -18.68
CA ASP A 193 -0.75 2.17 -19.93
C ASP A 193 -1.82 3.28 -19.85
N SER A 194 -1.86 4.04 -18.75
CA SER A 194 -2.92 5.02 -18.48
C SER A 194 -2.43 6.43 -18.13
N VAL A 195 -1.13 6.66 -18.04
CA VAL A 195 -0.51 7.98 -17.78
C VAL A 195 0.63 8.22 -18.76
N ASP A 196 0.98 9.48 -19.03
CA ASP A 196 1.99 9.79 -20.07
C ASP A 196 3.43 9.53 -19.59
N GLU A 197 3.72 9.77 -18.31
CA GLU A 197 5.04 9.50 -17.73
C GLU A 197 4.94 8.91 -16.32
N LEU A 198 5.68 7.82 -16.08
CA LEU A 198 5.87 7.22 -14.76
C LEU A 198 7.31 7.36 -14.27
N ARG A 199 7.45 7.76 -13.01
CA ARG A 199 8.72 7.74 -12.27
C ARG A 199 8.54 6.97 -10.97
N VAL A 200 9.53 6.16 -10.60
CA VAL A 200 9.53 5.44 -9.32
C VAL A 200 10.73 5.90 -8.50
N VAL A 201 10.48 6.55 -7.37
CA VAL A 201 11.49 7.24 -6.58
C VAL A 201 11.42 6.85 -5.10
N GLN A 202 12.47 7.16 -4.36
CA GLN A 202 12.61 6.86 -2.94
C GLN A 202 13.37 7.98 -2.21
N ALA A 203 13.26 7.98 -0.88
CA ALA A 203 14.02 8.85 -0.01
C ALA A 203 15.54 8.68 -0.18
N ARG A 204 16.28 9.79 -0.36
CA ARG A 204 17.75 9.78 -0.31
C ARG A 204 18.29 9.28 1.03
N ASP A 205 17.77 9.83 2.12
CA ASP A 205 18.02 9.42 3.50
C ASP A 205 16.70 9.15 4.20
N GLY A 206 16.70 8.20 5.13
CA GLY A 206 15.50 7.79 5.85
C GLY A 206 14.71 6.68 5.16
N LYS A 207 13.59 6.29 5.77
CA LYS A 207 12.77 5.18 5.27
C LYS A 207 11.75 5.64 4.22
N ASP A 208 11.06 6.73 4.50
CA ASP A 208 9.93 7.23 3.73
C ASP A 208 10.10 8.72 3.38
N LEU A 209 9.12 9.30 2.70
CA LEU A 209 9.17 10.71 2.28
C LEU A 209 9.25 11.66 3.47
N THR A 210 8.56 11.32 4.55
CA THR A 210 8.58 12.13 5.78
C THR A 210 9.97 12.12 6.40
N ASP A 211 10.63 10.97 6.48
CA ASP A 211 12.02 10.89 6.95
C ASP A 211 12.98 11.68 6.05
N HIS A 212 12.78 11.64 4.71
CA HIS A 212 13.57 12.40 3.74
C HIS A 212 13.54 13.90 4.01
N CYS A 213 12.34 14.46 4.16
CA CYS A 213 12.19 15.88 4.48
C CYS A 213 12.70 16.23 5.89
N ASN A 214 12.51 15.34 6.86
CA ASN A 214 13.06 15.53 8.22
C ASN A 214 14.59 15.51 8.26
N ALA A 215 15.24 14.82 7.31
CA ALA A 215 16.68 14.85 7.12
C ALA A 215 17.18 16.14 6.43
N GLY A 216 16.27 17.05 6.04
CA GLY A 216 16.59 18.35 5.44
C GLY A 216 16.63 18.36 3.91
N HIS A 217 16.25 17.26 3.26
CA HIS A 217 16.23 17.16 1.80
C HIS A 217 14.92 17.70 1.20
N GLN A 218 15.03 18.30 0.02
CA GLN A 218 13.90 18.74 -0.80
C GLN A 218 13.36 17.58 -1.64
N ILE A 219 12.07 17.65 -2.01
CA ILE A 219 11.42 16.61 -2.83
C ILE A 219 12.14 16.37 -4.17
N SER A 220 12.78 17.39 -4.75
CA SER A 220 13.56 17.26 -5.98
C SER A 220 14.83 16.42 -5.82
N GLU A 221 15.23 16.09 -4.59
CA GLU A 221 16.42 15.31 -4.24
C GLU A 221 16.12 13.83 -3.98
N LEU A 222 14.87 13.39 -4.22
CA LEU A 222 14.48 11.98 -4.23
C LEU A 222 15.28 11.20 -5.28
N ASP A 223 15.72 10.02 -4.91
CA ASP A 223 16.52 9.16 -5.78
C ASP A 223 15.60 8.21 -6.57
N PRO A 224 15.89 7.95 -7.85
CA PRO A 224 15.23 6.87 -8.58
C PRO A 224 15.43 5.53 -7.88
N VAL A 225 14.37 4.72 -7.77
CA VAL A 225 14.51 3.34 -7.30
C VAL A 225 15.18 2.53 -8.41
N PRO A 226 16.39 1.98 -8.23
CA PRO A 226 17.05 1.18 -9.25
C PRO A 226 16.18 0.01 -9.69
N VAL A 227 16.28 -0.38 -10.96
CA VAL A 227 15.43 -1.40 -11.60
C VAL A 227 13.97 -0.97 -11.78
N LEU A 228 13.28 -0.41 -10.78
CA LEU A 228 11.88 0.01 -10.93
C LEU A 228 11.72 1.25 -11.81
N ASP A 229 12.46 2.34 -11.54
CA ASP A 229 12.36 3.57 -12.36
C ASP A 229 12.76 3.25 -13.80
N GLU A 230 13.85 2.50 -14.00
CA GLU A 230 14.33 2.11 -15.32
C GLU A 230 13.31 1.25 -16.09
N HIS A 231 12.62 0.35 -15.39
CA HIS A 231 11.62 -0.53 -16.01
C HIS A 231 10.39 0.23 -16.49
N TYR A 232 9.86 1.13 -15.66
CA TYR A 232 8.60 1.83 -15.94
C TYR A 232 8.78 3.14 -16.72
N ARG A 233 9.99 3.69 -16.81
CA ARG A 233 10.28 4.89 -17.61
C ARG A 233 10.50 4.63 -19.10
N ARG A 234 10.76 3.38 -19.48
CA ARG A 234 11.11 2.96 -20.86
C ARG A 234 9.92 2.47 -21.69
N MET A 235 8.73 2.43 -21.10
CA MET A 235 7.48 2.01 -21.75
C MET A 235 6.71 3.24 -22.18
#